data_AF-A0A0M3KIY4-F1
#
_entry.id   AF-A0A0M3KIY4-F1
#
_cell.length_a   1.000
_cell.length_b   1.000
_cell.length_c   1.000
_cell.angle_alpha   90.00
_cell.angle_beta   90.00
_cell.angle_gamma   90.00
#
_symmetry.space_group_name_H-M   'P 1'
#
loop_
_entity.id
_entity.type
_entity.pdbx_description
1 polymer ?
#
loop_
_entity_poly.entity_id
_entity_poly.type
_entity_poly.pdbx_seq_one_letter_code
_entity_poly.pdbx_strand_id
1 'polypeptide(L)'
;MECMIPQGFNSAWEQYTENLCWAEDTYFVPPHMFVENVSDADRKERRISYYQWMPFFLLFQAVCFKLPTFIWKYLAGHSGMKVGEILRVSTDPANSNPDVKKANIQSLCVHLQGALRFHRRLVKVRFKFL
;
A
#
# COMPACT_ATOMS: atom_id res chain seq x y z
N MET A 1 22.88 -12.21 6.25
CA MET A 1 22.65 -13.66 6.09
C MET A 1 24.00 -14.25 6.35
N GLU A 2 24.14 -15.01 7.43
CA GLU A 2 25.44 -15.54 7.83
C GLU A 2 25.75 -16.81 7.05
N CYS A 3 26.97 -16.92 6.54
CA CYS A 3 27.44 -18.10 5.82
C CYS A 3 28.64 -18.72 6.53
N MET A 4 28.72 -20.05 6.54
CA MET A 4 29.91 -20.74 7.03
C MET A 4 31.04 -20.57 6.02
N ILE A 5 32.11 -19.88 6.44
CA ILE A 5 33.29 -19.58 5.65
C ILE A 5 34.54 -20.30 6.18
N PRO A 6 35.56 -20.56 5.34
CA PRO A 6 36.82 -21.16 5.79
C PRO A 6 37.57 -20.28 6.80
N GLN A 7 38.31 -20.93 7.69
CA GLN A 7 39.22 -20.26 8.62
C GLN A 7 40.34 -19.55 7.84
N GLY A 8 40.56 -18.26 8.10
CA GLY A 8 41.58 -17.44 7.43
C GLY A 8 41.04 -16.39 6.47
N PHE A 9 39.73 -16.35 6.23
CA PHE A 9 39.10 -15.23 5.53
C PHE A 9 39.12 -13.98 6.41
N ASN A 10 39.44 -12.84 5.80
CA ASN A 10 39.34 -11.55 6.48
C ASN A 10 37.90 -11.01 6.38
N SER A 11 37.59 -9.95 7.14
CA SER A 11 36.23 -9.40 7.21
C SER A 11 35.68 -8.91 5.85
N ALA A 12 36.54 -8.48 4.91
CA ALA A 12 36.09 -8.10 3.57
C ALA A 12 35.60 -9.31 2.76
N TRP A 13 36.30 -10.45 2.87
CA TRP A 13 35.90 -11.70 2.24
C TRP A 13 34.64 -12.30 2.86
N GLU A 14 34.48 -12.15 4.18
CA GLU A 14 33.27 -12.53 4.90
C GLU A 14 32.05 -11.76 4.37
N GLN A 15 32.11 -10.42 4.37
CA GLN A 15 31.03 -9.57 3.83
C GLN A 15 30.74 -9.86 2.35
N TYR A 16 31.77 -10.10 1.54
CA TYR A 16 31.59 -10.47 0.14
C TYR A 16 30.82 -11.79 0.02
N THR A 17 31.21 -12.80 0.80
CA THR A 17 30.59 -14.13 0.75
C THR A 17 29.15 -14.10 1.25
N GLU A 18 28.85 -13.33 2.31
CA GLU A 18 27.48 -13.13 2.79
C GLU A 18 26.59 -12.45 1.76
N ASN A 19 27.10 -11.42 1.08
CA ASN A 19 26.36 -10.74 0.01
C ASN A 19 26.12 -11.67 -1.18
N LEU A 20 27.11 -12.50 -1.52
CA LEU A 20 26.97 -13.51 -2.57
C LEU A 20 25.92 -14.56 -2.19
N CYS A 21 25.97 -15.10 -0.97
CA CYS A 21 24.99 -16.03 -0.44
C CYS A 21 23.56 -15.46 -0.47
N TRP A 22 23.41 -14.17 -0.19
CA TRP A 22 22.11 -13.51 -0.19
C TRP A 22 21.57 -13.25 -1.60
N ALA A 23 22.44 -12.91 -2.55
CA ALA A 23 22.07 -12.60 -3.92
C ALA A 23 21.79 -13.86 -4.77
N GLU A 24 22.51 -14.94 -4.53
CA GLU A 24 22.34 -16.21 -5.23
C GLU A 24 21.20 -17.07 -4.65
N ASP A 25 20.63 -17.94 -5.49
CA ASP A 25 19.62 -18.90 -5.04
C ASP A 25 20.23 -19.96 -4.12
N THR A 26 19.60 -20.18 -2.97
CA THR A 26 19.99 -21.23 -2.03
C THR A 26 19.16 -22.50 -2.23
N TYR A 27 19.66 -23.65 -1.81
CA TYR A 27 18.90 -24.92 -1.85
C TYR A 27 19.15 -25.72 -0.57
N PHE A 28 18.16 -26.53 -0.18
CA PHE A 28 18.26 -27.36 1.01
C PHE A 28 18.81 -28.76 0.70
N VAL A 29 19.76 -29.21 1.53
CA VAL A 29 20.30 -30.58 1.51
C VAL A 29 20.04 -31.23 2.88
N PRO A 30 19.39 -32.42 2.92
CA PRO A 30 19.19 -33.14 4.17
C PRO A 30 20.53 -33.53 4.84
N PRO A 31 20.64 -33.48 6.18
CA PRO A 31 21.91 -33.73 6.88
C PRO A 31 22.53 -35.12 6.68
N HIS A 32 21.73 -36.11 6.26
CA HIS A 32 22.18 -37.49 6.02
C HIS A 32 22.76 -37.72 4.62
N MET A 33 22.77 -36.69 3.75
CA MET A 33 23.30 -36.77 2.40
C MET A 33 24.48 -35.82 2.21
N PHE A 34 25.52 -36.30 1.53
CA PHE A 34 26.64 -35.46 1.12
C PHE A 34 26.24 -34.57 -0.07
N VAL A 35 26.71 -33.33 -0.06
CA VAL A 35 26.41 -32.33 -1.11
C VAL A 35 26.85 -32.80 -2.50
N GLU A 36 27.93 -33.59 -2.57
CA GLU A 36 28.47 -34.20 -3.80
C GLU A 36 27.51 -35.19 -4.46
N ASN A 37 26.63 -35.83 -3.68
CA ASN A 37 25.68 -36.82 -4.17
C ASN A 37 24.37 -36.21 -4.71
N VAL A 38 24.21 -34.89 -4.62
CA VAL A 38 23.02 -34.19 -5.11
C VAL A 38 23.24 -33.79 -6.57
N SER A 39 22.38 -34.28 -7.47
CA SER A 39 22.47 -33.93 -8.89
C SER A 39 22.15 -32.46 -9.14
N ASP A 40 22.68 -31.88 -10.21
CA ASP A 40 22.39 -30.49 -10.55
C ASP A 40 20.91 -30.25 -10.92
N ALA A 41 20.21 -31.28 -11.38
CA ALA A 41 18.77 -31.23 -11.61
C ALA A 41 18.01 -31.05 -10.28
N ASP A 42 18.34 -31.87 -9.28
CA ASP A 42 17.73 -31.79 -7.94
C ASP A 42 18.05 -30.46 -7.24
N ARG A 43 19.28 -29.94 -7.43
CA ARG A 43 19.67 -28.63 -6.89
C ARG A 43 18.84 -27.50 -7.47
N LYS A 44 18.53 -27.55 -8.78
CA LYS A 44 17.70 -26.54 -9.46
C LYS A 44 16.25 -26.60 -9.01
N GLU A 45 15.70 -27.80 -8.85
CA GLU A 45 14.31 -27.97 -8.40
C GLU A 45 14.09 -27.49 -6.96
N ARG A 46 15.11 -27.64 -6.10
CA ARG A 46 15.05 -27.26 -4.68
C ARG A 46 15.48 -25.82 -4.38
N ARG A 47 15.61 -24.96 -5.41
CA ARG A 47 16.02 -23.56 -5.22
C ARG A 47 14.99 -22.76 -4.44
N ILE A 48 15.49 -21.91 -3.55
CA ILE A 48 14.72 -21.08 -2.63
C ILE A 48 15.06 -19.62 -2.90
N SER A 49 14.24 -18.95 -3.71
CA SER A 49 14.45 -17.54 -4.10
C SER A 49 13.41 -16.59 -3.49
N TYR A 50 12.37 -17.09 -2.81
CA TYR A 50 11.23 -16.27 -2.40
C TYR A 50 11.56 -15.22 -1.35
N TYR A 51 12.61 -15.42 -0.53
CA TYR A 51 13.02 -14.47 0.50
C TYR A 51 13.46 -13.11 -0.06
N GLN A 52 14.10 -13.13 -1.23
CA GLN A 52 14.53 -11.91 -1.93
C GLN A 52 13.32 -11.09 -2.39
N TRP A 53 12.26 -11.76 -2.83
CA TRP A 53 11.07 -11.12 -3.40
C TRP A 53 10.00 -10.73 -2.37
N MET A 54 9.97 -11.42 -1.23
CA MET A 54 9.03 -11.16 -0.14
C MET A 54 8.87 -9.66 0.21
N PRO A 55 9.93 -8.86 0.44
CA PRO A 55 9.77 -7.44 0.78
C PRO A 55 9.09 -6.63 -0.33
N PHE A 56 9.34 -6.92 -1.60
CA PHE A 56 8.68 -6.22 -2.72
C PHE A 56 7.20 -6.57 -2.81
N PHE A 57 6.84 -7.84 -2.61
CA PHE A 57 5.44 -8.25 -2.57
C PHE A 57 4.69 -7.61 -1.40
N LEU A 58 5.31 -7.52 -0.22
CA LEU A 58 4.70 -6.85 0.94
C LEU A 58 4.49 -5.36 0.67
N LEU A 59 5.45 -4.69 0.03
CA LEU A 59 5.30 -3.28 -0.36
C LEU A 59 4.17 -3.10 -1.38
N PHE A 60 4.12 -3.95 -2.40
CA PHE A 60 3.06 -3.95 -3.40
C PHE A 60 1.69 -4.19 -2.77
N GLN A 61 1.55 -5.18 -1.90
CA GLN A 61 0.32 -5.44 -1.15
C GLN A 61 -0.12 -4.24 -0.31
N ALA A 62 0.82 -3.58 0.40
CA ALA A 62 0.52 -2.38 1.16
C ALA A 62 -0.03 -1.26 0.26
N VAL A 63 0.54 -1.07 -0.93
CA VAL A 63 0.04 -0.13 -1.93
C VAL A 63 -1.36 -0.55 -2.40
N CYS A 64 -1.57 -1.80 -2.78
CA CYS A 64 -2.86 -2.32 -3.22
C CYS A 64 -3.97 -2.14 -2.17
N PHE A 65 -3.67 -2.31 -0.88
CA PHE A 65 -4.62 -2.06 0.19
C PHE A 65 -4.93 -0.57 0.40
N LYS A 66 -3.99 0.33 0.10
CA LYS A 66 -4.23 1.79 0.18
C LYS A 66 -4.88 2.37 -1.07
N LEU A 67 -4.67 1.77 -2.24
CA LEU A 67 -5.23 2.21 -3.52
C LEU A 67 -6.73 2.47 -3.49
N PRO A 68 -7.62 1.59 -2.97
CA PRO A 68 -9.06 1.86 -2.99
C PRO A 68 -9.44 3.10 -2.17
N THR A 69 -8.77 3.34 -1.04
CA THR A 69 -8.98 4.55 -0.23
C THR A 69 -8.51 5.80 -0.97
N PHE A 70 -7.38 5.71 -1.67
CA PHE A 70 -6.84 6.82 -2.45
C PHE A 70 -7.75 7.18 -3.62
N ILE A 71 -8.20 6.17 -4.38
CA ILE A 71 -9.16 6.33 -5.48
C ILE A 71 -10.46 6.96 -4.96
N TRP A 72 -11.00 6.46 -3.85
CA TRP A 72 -12.21 7.04 -3.25
C TRP A 72 -12.02 8.52 -2.90
N LYS A 73 -10.93 8.89 -2.22
CA LYS A 73 -10.66 10.28 -1.85
C LYS A 73 -10.49 11.18 -3.08
N TYR A 74 -9.80 10.69 -4.11
CA TYR A 74 -9.60 11.41 -5.36
C TYR A 74 -10.93 11.67 -6.08
N LEU A 75 -11.74 10.62 -6.27
CA LEU A 75 -13.07 10.74 -6.90
C LEU A 75 -14.03 11.58 -6.07
N ALA A 76 -14.01 11.45 -4.74
CA ALA A 76 -14.81 12.28 -3.84
C ALA A 76 -14.46 13.77 -3.96
N GLY A 77 -13.18 14.10 -4.15
CA GLY A 77 -12.73 15.47 -4.43
C GLY A 77 -13.32 16.05 -5.72
N HIS A 78 -13.45 15.22 -6.77
CA HIS A 78 -14.05 15.61 -8.05
C HIS A 78 -15.59 15.66 -8.05
N SER A 79 -16.26 15.09 -7.05
CA SER A 79 -17.73 15.08 -6.95
C SER A 79 -18.34 16.46 -6.66
N GLY A 80 -17.53 17.48 -6.38
CA GLY A 80 -17.98 18.84 -6.03
C GLY A 80 -18.59 18.95 -4.63
N MET A 81 -18.62 17.86 -3.87
CA MET A 81 -19.08 17.82 -2.49
C MET A 81 -17.94 17.37 -1.57
N LYS A 82 -17.34 18.32 -0.85
CA LYS A 82 -16.27 18.05 0.12
C LYS A 82 -16.86 17.47 1.42
N VAL A 83 -17.23 16.19 1.40
CA VAL A 83 -17.84 15.48 2.54
C VAL A 83 -17.00 15.60 3.82
N GLY A 84 -15.66 15.54 3.70
CA GLY A 84 -14.77 15.70 4.85
C GLY A 84 -14.90 17.06 5.55
N GLU A 85 -15.10 18.14 4.78
CA GLU A 85 -15.28 19.48 5.34
C GLU A 85 -16.65 19.63 6.00
N ILE A 86 -17.69 19.04 5.40
CA ILE A 86 -19.03 18.98 5.99
C ILE A 86 -18.97 18.25 7.35
N LEU A 87 -18.28 17.13 7.40
CA LEU A 87 -18.11 16.35 8.63
C LEU A 87 -17.33 17.14 9.69
N ARG A 88 -16.27 17.86 9.28
CA ARG A 88 -15.45 18.71 10.16
C ARG A 88 -16.29 19.81 10.81
N VAL A 89 -17.07 20.56 10.03
CA VAL A 89 -17.93 21.64 10.53
C VAL A 89 -19.09 21.09 11.38
N SER A 90 -19.62 19.92 11.02
CA SER A 90 -20.72 19.30 11.77
C SER A 90 -20.27 18.75 13.13
N THR A 91 -19.04 18.25 13.21
CA THR A 91 -18.45 17.65 14.43
C THR A 91 -17.62 18.66 15.24
N ASP A 92 -17.65 19.95 14.87
CA ASP A 92 -16.91 21.00 15.56
C ASP A 92 -17.39 21.14 17.02
N PRO A 93 -16.50 21.05 18.03
CA PRO A 93 -16.86 21.25 19.45
C PRO A 93 -17.55 22.59 19.73
N ALA A 94 -17.28 23.63 18.92
CA ALA A 94 -17.91 24.94 19.03
C ALA A 94 -19.43 24.92 18.74
N ASN A 95 -19.95 23.84 18.13
CA ASN A 95 -21.39 23.62 17.96
C ASN A 95 -22.14 23.39 19.28
N SER A 96 -21.44 23.33 20.41
CA SER A 96 -22.04 23.37 21.74
C SER A 96 -22.74 24.71 22.01
N ASN A 97 -22.24 25.80 21.42
CA ASN A 97 -22.90 27.11 21.48
C ASN A 97 -24.04 27.18 20.43
N PRO A 98 -25.29 27.52 20.84
CA PRO A 98 -26.43 27.55 19.93
C PRO A 98 -26.29 28.57 18.78
N ASP A 99 -25.63 29.71 18.99
CA ASP A 99 -25.46 30.73 17.97
C ASP A 99 -24.47 30.30 16.89
N VAL A 100 -23.33 29.71 17.31
CA VAL A 100 -22.31 29.15 16.41
C VAL A 100 -22.88 27.97 15.64
N LYS A 101 -23.62 27.08 16.30
CA LYS A 101 -24.31 25.97 15.67
C LYS A 101 -25.27 26.45 14.58
N LYS A 102 -26.07 27.49 14.84
CA LYS A 102 -27.02 28.03 13.86
C LYS A 102 -26.30 28.60 12.63
N ALA A 103 -25.21 29.33 12.83
CA ALA A 103 -24.37 29.84 11.74
C ALA A 103 -23.76 28.71 10.90
N ASN A 104 -23.20 27.68 11.55
CA ASN A 104 -22.61 26.51 10.88
C ASN A 104 -23.65 25.73 10.07
N ILE A 105 -24.85 25.51 10.62
CA ILE A 105 -25.96 24.87 9.90
C ILE A 105 -26.34 25.67 8.64
N GLN A 106 -26.44 27.00 8.74
CA GLN A 106 -26.76 27.84 7.57
C GLN A 106 -25.69 27.72 6.49
N SER A 107 -24.41 27.80 6.87
CA SER A 107 -23.28 27.63 5.94
C SER A 107 -23.32 26.26 5.24
N LEU A 108 -23.55 25.19 6.01
CA LEU A 108 -23.67 23.83 5.48
C LEU A 108 -24.85 23.68 4.52
N CYS A 109 -26.02 24.24 4.85
CA CYS A 109 -27.20 24.24 3.97
C CYS A 109 -26.92 24.89 2.62
N VAL A 110 -26.25 26.05 2.60
CA VAL A 110 -25.88 26.76 1.36
C VAL A 110 -24.95 25.89 0.51
N HIS A 111 -23.94 25.29 1.14
CA HIS A 111 -22.97 24.44 0.44
C HIS A 111 -23.61 23.16 -0.14
N LEU A 112 -24.45 22.46 0.63
CA LEU A 112 -25.22 21.29 0.18
C LEU A 112 -26.18 21.64 -0.96
N GLN A 113 -26.91 22.75 -0.86
CA GLN A 113 -27.79 23.21 -1.94
C GLN A 113 -27.02 23.56 -3.21
N GLY A 114 -25.81 24.11 -3.10
CA GLY A 114 -24.91 24.34 -4.22
C GLY A 114 -24.51 23.04 -4.91
N ALA A 115 -24.05 22.06 -4.13
CA ALA A 115 -23.63 20.75 -4.64
C ALA A 115 -24.79 19.97 -5.29
N LEU A 116 -25.98 19.96 -4.68
CA LEU A 116 -27.17 19.30 -5.24
C LEU A 116 -27.63 19.95 -6.55
N ARG A 117 -27.54 21.29 -6.67
CA ARG A 117 -27.84 22.00 -7.92
C ARG A 117 -26.86 21.65 -9.03
N PHE A 118 -25.58 21.53 -8.71
CA PHE A 118 -24.55 21.10 -9.65
C PHE A 118 -24.81 19.67 -10.16
N HIS A 119 -25.07 18.72 -9.25
CA HIS A 119 -25.41 17.32 -9.59
C HIS A 119 -26.67 17.23 -10.46
N ARG A 120 -27.74 17.97 -10.13
CA ARG A 120 -28.95 18.03 -10.97
C ARG A 120 -28.66 18.51 -12.40
N ARG A 121 -27.75 19.48 -12.58
CA ARG A 121 -27.33 19.95 -13.91
C ARG A 121 -26.57 18.88 -14.68
N LEU A 122 -25.63 18.19 -14.04
CA LEU A 122 -24.87 17.10 -14.67
C LEU A 122 -25.77 15.96 -15.15
N VAL A 123 -26.72 15.52 -14.32
CA VAL A 123 -27.69 14.49 -14.71
C VAL A 123 -28.53 14.95 -15.90
N LYS A 124 -29.01 16.19 -15.88
CA LYS A 124 -29.84 16.75 -16.96
C LYS A 124 -29.08 16.86 -18.29
N VAL A 125 -27.79 17.19 -18.27
CA VAL A 125 -26.93 17.22 -19.46
C VAL A 125 -26.63 15.80 -19.97
N ARG A 126 -26.36 14.84 -19.06
CA ARG A 126 -26.12 13.44 -19.44
C ARG A 126 -27.31 12.79 -20.14
N PHE A 127 -28.53 13.08 -19.68
CA PHE A 127 -29.77 12.63 -20.34
C PHE A 127 -30.10 13.36 -21.65
N LYS A 128 -29.40 14.44 -21.98
CA LYS A 128 -29.60 15.18 -23.25
C LYS A 128 -28.72 14.66 -24.39
N PHE A 129 -27.72 13.84 -24.06
CA PHE A 129 -26.72 13.29 -24.98
C PHE A 129 -26.85 11.77 -25.18
N LEU A 130 -27.90 11.18 -24.60
CA LEU A 130 -28.31 9.77 -24.72
C LEU A 130 -29.69 9.75 -25.37
#